data_AF-A0A3A0AGS1-F1
#
_entry.id   AF-A0A3A0AGS1-F1
#
_cell.length_a   1.000
_cell.length_b   1.000
_cell.length_c   1.000
_cell.angle_alpha   90.00
_cell.angle_beta   90.00
_cell.angle_gamma   90.00
#
_symmetry.space_group_name_H-M   'P 1'
#
loop_
_entity.id
_entity.type
_entity.pdbx_description
1 polymer ?
#
loop_
_entity_poly.entity_id
_entity_poly.type
_entity_poly.pdbx_seq_one_letter_code
_entity_poly.pdbx_strand_id
1 'polypeptide(L)'
;MFSILIDLVLGFLIGLSLGFLGGGGSILTVPALVYIVGQSPQAAMTASLMIVGANASMGAFFHRAQGTLNWRVALVFGGVGMVAAYLSAGLSKSLPPTVLMILFALLMIAVGLLMIFSKPPLEQDENGRSGWVTVASGAGVGVLTGFLGVGGGFLIVPALVMLVGLPIRQAVGTSLVVIAMNSLAGVLGHLDNGPVDLITVAIFAGAGIVGSLAGTRLARVIKPAQLRTSFAIFVVALALFLLYDNVGKLLVRSEKVAAMFASLQETFFTGVTVNLPAALVGGVLIGLSATILLVMNGRIAGVSGIVHDAVSTQRREAFWRWLFIAGIVLGAGIYEWWLAVTPTPASNFAPAAMIIGGLLVGIGTRMGNGCTSGHGVCGLGRLSPRSAVAVITFLGTAAVTVFVLRQILGISL
;
A
#
# COMPACT_ATOMS: atom_id res chain seq x y z
N MET A 1 -9.49 25.04 10.80
CA MET A 1 -10.66 24.13 10.68
C MET A 1 -10.38 22.97 9.73
N PHE A 2 -9.83 23.21 8.53
CA PHE A 2 -9.47 22.16 7.57
C PHE A 2 -8.46 21.13 8.11
N SER A 3 -7.41 21.58 8.82
CA SER A 3 -6.40 20.69 9.42
C SER A 3 -6.99 19.74 10.47
N ILE A 4 -7.84 20.25 11.37
CA ILE A 4 -8.53 19.43 12.39
C ILE A 4 -9.42 18.36 11.75
N LEU A 5 -10.09 18.67 10.64
CA LEU A 5 -10.91 17.70 9.93
C LEU A 5 -10.05 16.57 9.32
N ILE A 6 -8.89 16.91 8.76
CA ILE A 6 -7.94 15.91 8.26
C ILE A 6 -7.45 15.02 9.41
N ASP A 7 -7.06 15.62 10.53
CA ASP A 7 -6.58 14.89 11.71
C ASP A 7 -7.64 13.93 12.28
N LEU A 8 -8.91 14.38 12.32
CA LEU A 8 -10.04 13.55 12.71
C LEU A 8 -10.25 12.37 11.75
N VAL A 9 -10.20 12.61 10.44
CA VAL A 9 -10.37 11.55 9.42
C VAL A 9 -9.21 10.55 9.49
N LEU A 10 -7.98 11.03 9.57
CA LEU A 10 -6.79 10.18 9.67
C LEU A 10 -6.79 9.37 10.97
N GLY A 11 -7.05 10.02 12.10
CA GLY A 11 -7.19 9.36 13.40
C GLY A 11 -8.26 8.27 13.36
N PHE A 12 -9.43 8.58 12.79
CA PHE A 12 -10.50 7.60 12.59
C PHE A 12 -10.06 6.42 11.71
N LEU A 13 -9.41 6.65 10.57
CA LEU A 13 -8.95 5.60 9.67
C LEU A 13 -7.85 4.72 10.30
N ILE A 14 -6.93 5.33 11.04
CA ILE A 14 -5.90 4.63 11.82
C ILE A 14 -6.57 3.74 12.87
N GLY A 15 -7.52 4.28 13.62
CA GLY A 15 -8.32 3.54 14.59
C GLY A 15 -9.10 2.39 13.97
N LEU A 16 -9.78 2.66 12.86
CA LEU A 16 -10.55 1.68 12.08
C LEU A 16 -9.66 0.50 11.66
N SER A 17 -8.48 0.78 11.12
CA SER A 17 -7.48 -0.22 10.76
C SER A 17 -6.97 -1.02 11.98
N LEU A 18 -6.76 -0.35 13.11
CA LEU A 18 -6.36 -1.00 14.37
C LEU A 18 -7.46 -1.95 14.89
N GLY A 19 -8.73 -1.53 14.82
CA GLY A 19 -9.89 -2.35 15.20
C GLY A 19 -10.14 -3.56 14.30
N PHE A 20 -9.78 -3.48 13.01
CA PHE A 20 -9.89 -4.59 12.07
C PHE A 20 -8.84 -5.68 12.26
N LEU A 21 -7.60 -5.26 12.47
CA LEU A 21 -6.42 -6.13 12.33
C LEU A 21 -5.71 -6.37 13.65
N GLY A 22 -6.19 -5.77 14.76
CA GLY A 22 -5.60 -5.90 16.09
C GLY A 22 -4.26 -5.18 16.28
N GLY A 23 -3.85 -4.37 15.31
CA GLY A 23 -2.54 -3.70 15.32
C GLY A 23 -2.11 -3.06 14.00
N GLY A 24 -2.75 -3.39 12.87
CA GLY A 24 -2.40 -2.84 11.55
C GLY A 24 -2.45 -1.31 11.46
N GLY A 25 -3.34 -0.65 12.20
CA GLY A 25 -3.44 0.83 12.19
C GLY A 25 -2.15 1.55 12.59
N SER A 26 -1.31 0.95 13.44
CA SER A 26 -0.11 1.61 13.94
C SER A 26 0.95 1.88 12.86
N ILE A 27 0.95 1.07 11.79
CA ILE A 27 1.88 1.23 10.67
C ILE A 27 1.60 2.49 9.83
N LEU A 28 0.37 3.00 9.90
CA LEU A 28 -0.07 4.16 9.11
C LEU A 28 0.17 5.47 9.85
N THR A 29 0.26 5.43 11.18
CA THR A 29 0.33 6.61 12.01
C THR A 29 1.60 7.43 11.73
N VAL A 30 2.77 6.79 11.65
CA VAL A 30 4.03 7.50 11.38
C VAL A 30 4.02 8.19 10.01
N PRO A 31 3.71 7.51 8.87
CA PRO A 31 3.60 8.17 7.57
C PRO A 31 2.54 9.27 7.53
N ALA A 32 1.38 9.06 8.16
CA ALA A 32 0.32 10.06 8.18
C ALA A 32 0.78 11.35 8.90
N LEU A 33 1.44 11.20 10.04
CA LEU A 33 1.98 12.33 10.80
C LEU A 33 3.14 13.04 10.06
N VAL A 34 4.01 12.29 9.37
CA VAL A 34 5.13 12.89 8.63
C VAL A 34 4.66 13.59 7.34
N TYR A 35 3.85 12.93 6.52
CA TYR A 35 3.55 13.42 5.16
C TYR A 35 2.30 14.29 5.08
N ILE A 36 1.33 14.09 5.96
CA ILE A 36 0.06 14.83 5.92
C ILE A 36 0.05 15.94 6.96
N VAL A 37 0.48 15.62 8.19
CA VAL A 37 0.55 16.62 9.27
C VAL A 37 1.85 17.44 9.21
N GLY A 38 2.92 16.89 8.60
CA GLY A 38 4.19 17.61 8.43
C GLY A 38 5.11 17.57 9.66
N GLN A 39 4.91 16.61 10.57
CA GLN A 39 5.79 16.43 11.73
C GLN A 39 7.15 15.86 11.31
N SER A 40 8.19 16.15 12.11
CA SER A 40 9.47 15.47 11.95
C SER A 40 9.31 13.97 12.21
N PRO A 41 10.08 13.08 11.54
CA PRO A 41 9.99 11.64 11.79
C PRO A 41 10.19 11.25 13.26
N GLN A 42 11.05 11.95 13.98
CA GLN A 42 11.30 11.73 15.41
C GLN A 42 10.08 12.10 16.28
N ALA A 43 9.45 13.25 16.04
CA ALA A 43 8.24 13.64 16.75
C ALA A 43 7.05 12.74 16.40
N ALA A 44 6.91 12.38 15.11
CA ALA A 44 5.88 11.49 14.61
C ALA A 44 5.95 10.09 15.22
N MET A 45 7.16 9.55 15.47
CA MET A 45 7.35 8.29 16.20
C MET A 45 6.78 8.37 17.62
N THR A 46 7.18 9.39 18.40
CA THR A 46 6.71 9.54 19.78
C THR A 46 5.20 9.77 19.83
N ALA A 47 4.67 10.64 18.95
CA ALA A 47 3.24 10.89 18.82
C ALA A 47 2.47 9.61 18.42
N SER A 48 3.00 8.84 17.47
CA SER A 48 2.43 7.56 17.05
C SER A 48 2.33 6.57 18.21
N LEU A 49 3.38 6.43 19.02
CA LEU A 49 3.37 5.57 20.20
C LEU A 49 2.32 6.02 21.22
N MET A 50 2.15 7.32 21.45
CA MET A 50 1.08 7.84 22.33
C MET A 50 -0.32 7.53 21.79
N ILE A 51 -0.57 7.81 20.50
CA ILE A 51 -1.86 7.59 19.84
C ILE A 51 -2.21 6.09 19.85
N VAL A 52 -1.29 5.26 19.40
CA VAL A 52 -1.48 3.81 19.28
C VAL A 52 -1.59 3.17 20.66
N GLY A 53 -0.78 3.61 21.63
CA GLY A 53 -0.84 3.16 23.02
C GLY A 53 -2.18 3.47 23.69
N ALA A 54 -2.73 4.67 23.47
CA ALA A 54 -4.05 5.05 23.97
C ALA A 54 -5.16 4.18 23.34
N ASN A 55 -5.16 4.04 22.01
CA ASN A 55 -6.13 3.24 21.27
C ASN A 55 -6.07 1.76 21.69
N ALA A 56 -4.87 1.21 21.85
CA ALA A 56 -4.67 -0.18 22.24
C ALA A 56 -5.08 -0.43 23.69
N SER A 57 -4.81 0.50 24.61
CA SER A 57 -5.28 0.41 26.00
C SER A 57 -6.80 0.34 26.07
N MET A 58 -7.48 1.20 25.31
CA MET A 58 -8.94 1.20 25.21
C MET A 58 -9.46 -0.11 24.58
N GLY A 59 -8.83 -0.57 23.49
CA GLY A 59 -9.17 -1.84 22.86
C GLY A 59 -9.00 -3.05 23.79
N ALA A 60 -7.90 -3.10 24.56
CA ALA A 60 -7.62 -4.15 25.53
C ALA A 60 -8.68 -4.18 26.63
N PHE A 61 -9.16 -3.02 27.09
CA PHE A 61 -10.24 -2.91 28.06
C PHE A 61 -11.54 -3.55 27.53
N PHE A 62 -11.92 -3.31 26.28
CA PHE A 62 -13.11 -3.93 25.68
C PHE A 62 -12.96 -5.43 25.43
N HIS A 63 -11.76 -5.88 25.04
CA HIS A 63 -11.49 -7.31 24.84
C HIS A 63 -11.43 -8.10 26.15
N ARG A 64 -11.13 -7.45 27.29
CA ARG A 64 -11.17 -8.07 28.62
C ARG A 64 -12.55 -8.64 28.94
N ALA A 65 -13.60 -7.93 28.58
CA ALA A 65 -14.98 -8.37 28.78
C ALA A 65 -15.36 -9.59 27.92
N GLN A 66 -14.60 -9.89 26.86
CA GLN A 66 -14.89 -10.97 25.90
C GLN A 66 -14.09 -12.26 26.18
N GLY A 67 -13.20 -12.26 27.19
CA GLY A 67 -12.41 -13.44 27.56
C GLY A 67 -11.34 -13.84 26.53
N THR A 68 -10.98 -12.97 25.59
CA THR A 68 -10.05 -13.29 24.49
C THR A 68 -8.57 -13.09 24.85
N LEU A 69 -8.23 -12.71 26.08
CA LEU A 69 -6.84 -12.39 26.45
C LEU A 69 -6.12 -13.59 27.06
N ASN A 70 -4.95 -13.92 26.49
CA ASN A 70 -4.00 -14.81 27.12
C ASN A 70 -3.00 -13.98 27.95
N TRP A 71 -3.31 -13.78 29.23
CA TRP A 71 -2.50 -12.93 30.13
C TRP A 71 -1.07 -13.42 30.30
N ARG A 72 -0.84 -14.74 30.31
CA ARG A 72 0.49 -15.31 30.44
C ARG A 72 1.35 -14.91 29.25
N VAL A 73 0.85 -15.10 28.03
CA VAL A 73 1.56 -14.68 26.82
C VAL A 73 1.69 -13.16 26.76
N ALA A 74 0.64 -12.40 27.08
CA ALA A 74 0.68 -10.93 27.07
C ALA A 74 1.78 -10.38 27.99
N LEU A 75 1.87 -10.88 29.23
CA LEU A 75 2.84 -10.40 30.21
C LEU A 75 4.27 -10.85 29.91
N VAL A 76 4.47 -12.08 29.42
CA VAL A 76 5.81 -12.57 29.04
C VAL A 76 6.29 -11.89 27.76
N PHE A 77 5.50 -11.94 26.70
CA PHE A 77 5.83 -11.31 25.42
C PHE A 77 5.96 -9.79 25.57
N GLY A 78 4.97 -9.17 26.22
CA GLY A 78 4.93 -7.71 26.44
C GLY A 78 5.97 -7.24 27.43
N GLY A 79 6.25 -7.97 28.51
CA GLY A 79 7.28 -7.59 29.48
C GLY A 79 8.68 -7.62 28.87
N VAL A 80 9.02 -8.70 28.16
CA VAL A 80 10.29 -8.79 27.42
C VAL A 80 10.34 -7.73 26.31
N GLY A 81 9.23 -7.53 25.61
CA GLY A 81 9.08 -6.51 24.58
C GLY A 81 9.26 -5.08 25.09
N MET A 82 8.76 -4.76 26.29
CA MET A 82 8.94 -3.45 26.93
C MET A 82 10.41 -3.16 27.20
N VAL A 83 11.13 -4.11 27.81
CA VAL A 83 12.56 -3.96 28.09
C VAL A 83 13.33 -3.76 26.78
N ALA A 84 13.08 -4.59 25.78
CA ALA A 84 13.71 -4.48 24.48
C ALA A 84 13.37 -3.15 23.76
N ALA A 85 12.12 -2.71 23.83
CA ALA A 85 11.66 -1.46 23.22
C ALA A 85 12.31 -0.24 23.89
N TYR A 86 12.36 -0.20 25.22
CA TYR A 86 13.01 0.90 25.93
C TYR A 86 14.51 0.98 25.61
N LEU A 87 15.22 -0.15 25.63
CA LEU A 87 16.66 -0.19 25.35
C LEU A 87 16.99 0.17 23.89
N SER A 88 16.15 -0.21 22.94
CA SER A 88 16.36 0.07 21.50
C SER A 88 15.88 1.46 21.07
N ALA A 89 14.99 2.11 21.82
CA ALA A 89 14.50 3.46 21.52
C ALA A 89 15.63 4.49 21.34
N GLY A 90 16.67 4.39 22.16
CA GLY A 90 17.83 5.29 22.08
C GLY A 90 18.63 5.17 20.77
N LEU A 91 18.63 4.01 20.10
CA LEU A 91 19.39 3.80 18.87
C LEU A 91 18.84 4.60 17.69
N SER A 92 17.55 4.93 17.70
CA SER A 92 16.89 5.67 16.63
C SER A 92 17.42 7.11 16.50
N LYS A 93 17.86 7.71 17.62
CA LYS A 93 18.40 9.08 17.71
C LYS A 93 19.67 9.27 16.88
N SER A 94 20.46 8.22 16.71
CA SER A 94 21.73 8.26 15.98
C SER A 94 21.55 8.23 14.46
N LEU A 95 20.33 8.03 13.97
CA LEU A 95 20.06 7.88 12.54
C LEU A 95 19.42 9.13 11.94
N PRO A 96 19.85 9.54 10.73
CA PRO A 96 19.17 10.59 9.99
C PRO A 96 17.69 10.23 9.75
N PRO A 97 16.77 11.21 9.75
CA PRO A 97 15.34 10.96 9.55
C PRO A 97 15.05 10.17 8.26
N THR A 98 15.80 10.45 7.19
CA THR A 98 15.69 9.74 5.90
C THR A 98 16.02 8.25 6.02
N VAL A 99 17.09 7.90 6.76
CA VAL A 99 17.50 6.50 6.98
C VAL A 99 16.43 5.77 7.78
N LEU A 100 15.90 6.43 8.82
CA LEU A 100 14.83 5.87 9.64
C LEU A 100 13.57 5.57 8.81
N MET A 101 13.15 6.49 7.92
CA MET A 101 12.00 6.28 7.03
C MET A 101 12.24 5.16 6.00
N ILE A 102 13.48 5.01 5.52
CA ILE A 102 13.86 3.88 4.64
C ILE A 102 13.78 2.55 5.41
N LEU A 103 14.37 2.48 6.62
CA LEU A 103 14.31 1.28 7.46
C LEU A 103 12.86 0.91 7.79
N PHE A 104 12.04 1.92 8.06
CA PHE A 104 10.61 1.75 8.26
C PHE A 104 9.92 1.19 7.02
N ALA A 105 10.16 1.76 5.83
CA ALA A 105 9.61 1.27 4.57
C ALA A 105 10.03 -0.18 4.27
N LEU A 106 11.31 -0.53 4.51
CA LEU A 106 11.80 -1.90 4.34
C LEU A 106 11.09 -2.89 5.27
N LEU A 107 10.86 -2.50 6.54
CA LEU A 107 10.09 -3.31 7.46
C LEU A 107 8.63 -3.46 7.00
N MET A 108 8.00 -2.39 6.52
CA MET A 108 6.64 -2.46 5.99
C MET A 108 6.53 -3.40 4.79
N ILE A 109 7.50 -3.39 3.86
CA ILE A 109 7.55 -4.34 2.74
C ILE A 109 7.69 -5.76 3.28
N ALA A 110 8.65 -6.01 4.17
CA ALA A 110 8.87 -7.33 4.74
C ALA A 110 7.60 -7.88 5.39
N VAL A 111 6.92 -7.08 6.21
CA VAL A 111 5.70 -7.51 6.89
C VAL A 111 4.52 -7.64 5.95
N GLY A 112 4.36 -6.73 4.99
CA GLY A 112 3.32 -6.84 3.95
C GLY A 112 3.46 -8.13 3.14
N LEU A 113 4.68 -8.48 2.72
CA LEU A 113 4.96 -9.74 2.02
C LEU A 113 4.74 -10.96 2.92
N LEU A 114 5.20 -10.92 4.18
CA LEU A 114 4.90 -11.98 5.15
C LEU A 114 3.38 -12.18 5.32
N MET A 115 2.59 -11.11 5.37
CA MET A 115 1.14 -11.20 5.48
C MET A 115 0.48 -11.82 4.24
N ILE A 116 1.01 -11.58 3.04
CA ILE A 116 0.51 -12.15 1.78
C ILE A 116 0.85 -13.64 1.67
N PHE A 117 2.07 -14.04 2.03
CA PHE A 117 2.56 -15.40 1.79
C PHE A 117 2.33 -16.37 2.95
N SER A 118 2.07 -15.88 4.17
CA SER A 118 1.95 -16.78 5.33
C SER A 118 0.61 -17.50 5.37
N LYS A 119 0.64 -18.84 5.30
CA LYS A 119 -0.53 -19.70 5.52
C LYS A 119 -0.88 -19.73 7.02
N PRO A 120 -2.17 -19.68 7.41
CA PRO A 120 -2.55 -19.90 8.80
C PRO A 120 -2.14 -21.32 9.24
N PRO A 121 -1.62 -21.50 10.47
CA PRO A 121 -1.27 -22.83 10.99
C PRO A 121 -2.48 -23.78 10.99
N LEU A 122 -2.24 -25.06 10.67
CA LEU A 122 -3.25 -26.12 10.57
C LEU A 122 -3.65 -26.71 11.94
N GLU A 123 -2.81 -26.59 12.97
CA GLU A 123 -3.11 -26.94 14.36
C GLU A 123 -2.81 -25.73 15.26
N GLN A 124 -3.81 -25.29 16.02
CA GLN A 124 -3.71 -24.18 16.98
C GLN A 124 -3.65 -24.79 18.37
N ASP A 125 -2.53 -24.62 19.07
CA ASP A 125 -2.37 -25.04 20.45
C ASP A 125 -2.87 -23.90 21.36
N GLU A 126 -3.91 -24.14 22.15
CA GLU A 126 -4.48 -23.13 23.06
C GLU A 126 -3.46 -22.66 24.11
N ASN A 127 -2.41 -23.45 24.40
CA ASN A 127 -1.37 -23.09 25.36
C ASN A 127 -0.19 -22.32 24.74
N GLY A 128 -0.16 -22.18 23.41
CA GLY A 128 0.98 -21.60 22.68
C GLY A 128 2.23 -22.48 22.68
N ARG A 129 3.14 -22.23 21.73
CA ARG A 129 4.46 -22.88 21.64
C ARG A 129 5.35 -22.54 22.86
N SER A 130 6.44 -23.29 23.00
CA SER A 130 7.46 -23.16 24.07
C SER A 130 7.72 -21.71 24.53
N GLY A 131 7.82 -21.49 25.84
CA GLY A 131 8.03 -20.18 26.45
C GLY A 131 9.22 -19.39 25.88
N TRP A 132 10.27 -20.08 25.42
CA TRP A 132 11.40 -19.44 24.74
C TRP A 132 11.02 -18.74 23.43
N VAL A 133 10.11 -19.32 22.64
CA VAL A 133 9.65 -18.70 21.38
C VAL A 133 8.88 -17.41 21.68
N THR A 134 8.10 -17.39 22.76
CA THR A 134 7.37 -16.20 23.22
C THR A 134 8.34 -15.10 23.66
N VAL A 135 9.38 -15.45 24.43
CA VAL A 135 10.43 -14.52 24.85
C VAL A 135 11.20 -13.96 23.64
N ALA A 136 11.68 -14.82 22.75
CA ALA A 136 12.44 -14.40 21.57
C ALA A 136 11.60 -13.51 20.62
N SER A 137 10.34 -13.88 20.40
CA SER A 137 9.42 -13.07 19.58
C SER A 137 9.12 -11.72 20.25
N GLY A 138 8.89 -11.70 21.57
CA GLY A 138 8.69 -10.49 22.36
C GLY A 138 9.89 -9.55 22.27
N ALA A 139 11.11 -10.08 22.44
CA ALA A 139 12.35 -9.32 22.31
C ALA A 139 12.50 -8.74 20.90
N GLY A 140 12.36 -9.55 19.85
CA GLY A 140 12.51 -9.10 18.46
C GLY A 140 11.51 -8.01 18.08
N VAL A 141 10.23 -8.20 18.42
CA VAL A 141 9.19 -7.20 18.16
C VAL A 141 9.39 -5.95 19.03
N GLY A 142 9.85 -6.11 20.28
CA GLY A 142 10.21 -5.01 21.16
C GLY A 142 11.34 -4.15 20.58
N VAL A 143 12.44 -4.76 20.13
CA VAL A 143 13.55 -4.05 19.47
C VAL A 143 13.05 -3.27 18.26
N LEU A 144 12.25 -3.89 17.39
CA LEU A 144 11.70 -3.21 16.21
C LEU A 144 10.76 -2.06 16.59
N THR A 145 9.97 -2.23 17.65
CA THR A 145 9.02 -1.22 18.14
C THR A 145 9.73 -0.01 18.71
N GLY A 146 10.74 -0.24 19.56
CA GLY A 146 11.56 0.82 20.14
C GLY A 146 12.39 1.53 19.08
N PHE A 147 13.10 0.77 18.23
CA PHE A 147 13.98 1.36 17.23
C PHE A 147 13.25 2.19 16.15
N LEU A 148 12.04 1.79 15.73
CA LEU A 148 11.30 2.47 14.65
C LEU A 148 10.11 3.31 15.13
N GLY A 149 9.74 3.24 16.40
CA GLY A 149 8.66 4.07 16.98
C GLY A 149 7.25 3.83 16.42
N VAL A 150 6.97 2.66 15.87
CA VAL A 150 5.71 2.36 15.13
C VAL A 150 4.65 1.68 16.01
N GLY A 151 4.88 1.58 17.32
CA GLY A 151 3.96 0.93 18.26
C GLY A 151 3.76 -0.57 18.05
N GLY A 152 4.58 -1.23 17.23
CA GLY A 152 4.70 -2.69 17.11
C GLY A 152 3.47 -3.47 16.62
N GLY A 153 2.27 -2.87 16.63
CA GLY A 153 1.00 -3.59 16.57
C GLY A 153 0.84 -4.46 15.33
N PHE A 154 1.29 -3.96 14.19
CA PHE A 154 1.21 -4.70 12.92
C PHE A 154 2.11 -5.96 12.88
N LEU A 155 3.16 -6.02 13.70
CA LEU A 155 4.06 -7.18 13.86
C LEU A 155 3.63 -8.12 14.98
N ILE A 156 3.01 -7.60 16.04
CA ILE A 156 2.64 -8.39 17.21
C ILE A 156 1.61 -9.46 16.84
N VAL A 157 0.57 -9.13 16.08
CA VAL A 157 -0.46 -10.13 15.71
C VAL A 157 0.13 -11.27 14.86
N PRO A 158 0.89 -11.02 13.77
CA PRO A 158 1.58 -12.09 13.04
C PRO A 158 2.55 -12.89 13.92
N ALA A 159 3.32 -12.25 14.79
CA ALA A 159 4.24 -12.95 15.69
C ALA A 159 3.47 -13.90 16.65
N LEU A 160 2.38 -13.42 17.24
CA LEU A 160 1.54 -14.23 18.13
C LEU A 160 0.87 -15.41 17.41
N VAL A 161 0.39 -15.21 16.17
CA VAL A 161 -0.28 -16.27 15.41
C VAL A 161 0.72 -17.26 14.81
N MET A 162 1.81 -16.78 14.21
CA MET A 162 2.72 -17.61 13.41
C MET A 162 3.87 -18.19 14.22
N LEU A 163 4.43 -17.43 15.17
CA LEU A 163 5.56 -17.86 15.98
C LEU A 163 5.09 -18.50 17.28
N VAL A 164 4.19 -17.83 18.01
CA VAL A 164 3.67 -18.32 19.29
C VAL A 164 2.53 -19.33 19.10
N GLY A 165 1.77 -19.25 18.00
CA GLY A 165 0.73 -20.24 17.68
C GLY A 165 -0.64 -19.96 18.31
N LEU A 166 -0.89 -18.74 18.81
CA LEU A 166 -2.19 -18.39 19.38
C LEU A 166 -3.30 -18.36 18.31
N PRO A 167 -4.52 -18.77 18.66
CA PRO A 167 -5.67 -18.61 17.77
C PRO A 167 -5.90 -17.13 17.48
N ILE A 168 -6.28 -16.78 16.25
CA ILE A 168 -6.34 -15.39 15.78
C ILE A 168 -7.19 -14.47 16.67
N ARG A 169 -8.30 -14.98 17.21
CA ARG A 169 -9.15 -14.25 18.16
C ARG A 169 -8.41 -13.90 19.46
N GLN A 170 -7.64 -14.84 20.01
CA GLN A 170 -6.84 -14.57 21.20
C GLN A 170 -5.64 -13.68 20.88
N ALA A 171 -5.00 -13.88 19.73
CA ALA A 171 -3.86 -13.08 19.29
C ALA A 171 -4.21 -11.59 19.16
N VAL A 172 -5.38 -11.26 18.63
CA VAL A 172 -5.87 -9.86 18.53
C VAL A 172 -6.12 -9.24 19.90
N GLY A 173 -6.74 -9.96 20.84
CA GLY A 173 -6.95 -9.42 22.19
C GLY A 173 -5.64 -9.28 22.98
N THR A 174 -4.78 -10.29 22.89
CA THR A 174 -3.47 -10.36 23.55
C THR A 174 -2.52 -9.29 22.99
N SER A 175 -2.56 -9.02 21.67
CA SER A 175 -1.71 -8.01 21.05
C SER A 175 -2.01 -6.61 21.55
N LEU A 176 -3.27 -6.26 21.85
CA LEU A 176 -3.63 -4.92 22.34
C LEU A 176 -2.96 -4.59 23.68
N VAL A 177 -2.85 -5.56 24.57
CA VAL A 177 -2.11 -5.40 25.84
C VAL A 177 -0.62 -5.22 25.57
N VAL A 178 -0.04 -6.06 24.71
CA VAL A 178 1.38 -5.96 24.32
C VAL A 178 1.69 -4.63 23.65
N ILE A 179 0.80 -4.13 22.78
CA ILE A 179 0.94 -2.83 22.11
C ILE A 179 0.93 -1.71 23.16
N ALA A 180 -0.02 -1.72 24.10
CA ALA A 180 -0.08 -0.71 25.16
C ALA A 180 1.21 -0.70 26.00
N MET A 181 1.68 -1.89 26.40
CA MET A 181 2.94 -2.08 27.13
C MET A 181 4.16 -1.54 26.34
N ASN A 182 4.37 -2.01 25.11
CA ASN A 182 5.52 -1.60 24.29
C ASN A 182 5.44 -0.13 23.90
N SER A 183 4.25 0.42 23.70
CA SER A 183 4.06 1.84 23.39
C SER A 183 4.43 2.71 24.59
N LEU A 184 4.05 2.31 25.81
CA LEU A 184 4.47 3.00 27.03
C LEU A 184 6.00 3.00 27.16
N ALA A 185 6.64 1.84 27.01
CA ALA A 185 8.10 1.73 27.04
C ALA A 185 8.78 2.57 25.94
N GLY A 186 8.20 2.57 24.74
CA GLY A 186 8.67 3.37 23.62
C GLY A 186 8.54 4.88 23.88
N VAL A 187 7.42 5.36 24.43
CA VAL A 187 7.26 6.79 24.77
C VAL A 187 8.30 7.20 25.79
N LEU A 188 8.51 6.40 26.85
CA LEU A 188 9.52 6.66 27.88
C LEU A 188 10.94 6.71 27.30
N GLY A 189 11.25 5.85 26.33
CA GLY A 189 12.55 5.84 25.64
C GLY A 189 12.78 7.01 24.67
N HIS A 190 11.73 7.74 24.29
CA HIS A 190 11.78 8.84 23.32
C HIS A 190 11.33 10.20 23.88
N LEU A 191 11.30 10.37 25.20
CA LEU A 191 10.90 11.64 25.83
C LEU A 191 11.77 12.83 25.40
N ASP A 192 13.03 12.58 25.01
CA ASP A 192 13.96 13.63 24.57
C ASP A 192 13.91 13.93 23.06
N ASN A 193 13.01 13.30 22.29
CA ASN A 193 12.97 13.43 20.82
C ASN A 193 12.41 14.78 20.31
N GLY A 194 12.18 15.74 21.21
CA GLY A 194 11.60 17.05 20.91
C GLY A 194 10.12 17.16 21.31
N PRO A 195 9.55 18.37 21.20
CA PRO A 195 8.20 18.64 21.64
C PRO A 195 7.18 17.94 20.74
N VAL A 196 6.25 17.21 21.36
CA VAL A 196 5.12 16.59 20.69
C VAL A 196 3.91 17.49 20.84
N ASP A 197 3.20 17.76 19.74
CA ASP A 197 1.93 18.46 19.81
C ASP A 197 0.85 17.55 20.41
N LEU A 198 0.60 17.74 21.70
CA LEU A 198 -0.38 16.98 22.47
C LEU A 198 -1.81 17.19 21.99
N ILE A 199 -2.11 18.32 21.32
CA ILE A 199 -3.45 18.57 20.76
C ILE A 199 -3.68 17.62 19.58
N THR A 200 -2.72 17.55 18.64
CA THR A 200 -2.77 16.58 17.53
C THR A 200 -2.89 15.15 18.06
N VAL A 201 -2.08 14.77 19.06
CA VAL A 201 -2.15 13.43 19.69
C VAL A 201 -3.54 13.15 20.27
N ALA A 202 -4.12 14.10 21.00
CA ALA A 202 -5.45 13.94 21.60
C ALA A 202 -6.56 13.80 20.54
N ILE A 203 -6.49 14.57 19.45
CA ILE A 203 -7.45 14.49 18.34
C ILE A 203 -7.35 13.12 17.66
N PHE A 204 -6.14 12.69 17.30
CA PHE A 204 -5.91 11.40 16.66
C PHE A 204 -6.31 10.23 17.55
N ALA A 205 -5.97 10.27 18.85
CA ALA A 205 -6.35 9.24 19.81
C ALA A 205 -7.88 9.19 20.00
N GLY A 206 -8.53 10.35 20.17
CA GLY A 206 -9.98 10.43 20.32
C GLY A 206 -10.74 9.87 19.10
N ALA A 207 -10.37 10.32 17.89
CA ALA A 207 -10.94 9.80 16.66
C ALA A 207 -10.59 8.32 16.44
N GLY A 208 -9.38 7.92 16.82
CA GLY A 208 -8.89 6.54 16.73
C GLY A 208 -9.64 5.57 17.64
N ILE A 209 -10.04 5.98 18.84
CA ILE A 209 -10.89 5.17 19.72
C ILE A 209 -12.23 4.90 19.03
N VAL A 210 -12.89 5.93 18.49
CA VAL A 210 -14.16 5.79 17.76
C VAL A 210 -13.99 4.90 16.52
N GLY A 211 -12.91 5.12 15.76
CA GLY A 211 -12.55 4.29 14.61
C GLY A 211 -12.35 2.83 14.98
N SER A 212 -11.64 2.55 16.09
CA SER A 212 -11.36 1.17 16.52
C SER A 212 -12.63 0.42 16.92
N LEU A 213 -13.58 1.10 17.56
CA LEU A 213 -14.90 0.56 17.87
C LEU A 213 -15.71 0.26 16.60
N ALA A 214 -15.68 1.14 15.60
CA ALA A 214 -16.31 0.89 14.30
C ALA A 214 -15.63 -0.27 13.56
N GLY A 215 -14.29 -0.32 13.57
CA GLY A 215 -13.48 -1.35 12.92
C GLY A 215 -13.74 -2.74 13.51
N THR A 216 -13.77 -2.88 14.83
CA THR A 216 -14.09 -4.17 15.48
C THR A 216 -15.49 -4.68 15.15
N ARG A 217 -16.47 -3.78 14.97
CA ARG A 217 -17.82 -4.14 14.51
C ARG A 217 -17.82 -4.57 13.05
N LEU A 218 -17.18 -3.81 12.17
CA LEU A 218 -17.14 -4.11 10.73
C LEU A 218 -16.29 -5.36 10.43
N ALA A 219 -15.32 -5.70 11.29
CA ALA A 219 -14.53 -6.94 11.20
C ALA A 219 -15.39 -8.21 11.29
N ARG A 220 -16.61 -8.12 11.86
CA ARG A 220 -17.54 -9.26 11.98
C ARG A 220 -18.24 -9.63 10.67
N VAL A 221 -18.35 -8.68 9.74
CA VAL A 221 -19.04 -8.86 8.45
C VAL A 221 -18.10 -9.09 7.28
N ILE A 222 -16.83 -8.67 7.37
CA ILE A 222 -15.83 -8.86 6.31
C ILE A 222 -15.06 -10.16 6.55
N LYS A 223 -14.84 -10.95 5.49
CA LYS A 223 -14.04 -12.19 5.58
C LYS A 223 -12.60 -11.86 6.03
N PRO A 224 -12.06 -12.52 7.07
CA PRO A 224 -10.71 -12.22 7.60
C PRO A 224 -9.59 -12.26 6.55
N ALA A 225 -9.69 -13.19 5.59
CA ALA A 225 -8.72 -13.32 4.50
C ALA A 225 -8.68 -12.09 3.59
N GLN A 226 -9.85 -11.55 3.20
CA GLN A 226 -9.95 -10.38 2.33
C GLN A 226 -9.39 -9.13 3.01
N LEU A 227 -9.69 -8.96 4.30
CA LEU A 227 -9.22 -7.83 5.10
C LEU A 227 -7.68 -7.86 5.25
N ARG A 228 -7.14 -9.03 5.59
CA ARG A 228 -5.69 -9.24 5.70
C ARG A 228 -4.96 -8.95 4.39
N THR A 229 -5.44 -9.50 3.26
CA THR A 229 -4.80 -9.30 1.95
C THR A 229 -4.92 -7.86 1.47
N SER A 230 -6.09 -7.23 1.59
CA SER A 230 -6.28 -5.84 1.17
C SER A 230 -5.38 -4.88 1.94
N PHE A 231 -5.29 -5.08 3.26
CA PHE A 231 -4.39 -4.29 4.10
C PHE A 231 -2.92 -4.53 3.77
N ALA A 232 -2.51 -5.78 3.55
CA ALA A 232 -1.13 -6.08 3.19
C ALA A 232 -0.72 -5.42 1.86
N ILE A 233 -1.60 -5.44 0.84
CA ILE A 233 -1.37 -4.73 -0.43
C ILE A 233 -1.22 -3.22 -0.19
N PHE A 234 -2.11 -2.64 0.60
CA PHE A 234 -2.05 -1.22 0.94
C PHE A 234 -0.75 -0.84 1.67
N VAL A 235 -0.34 -1.65 2.64
CA VAL A 235 0.93 -1.46 3.36
C VAL A 235 2.13 -1.53 2.41
N VAL A 236 2.18 -2.52 1.52
CA VAL A 236 3.28 -2.61 0.52
C VAL A 236 3.28 -1.39 -0.40
N ALA A 237 2.11 -0.94 -0.87
CA ALA A 237 2.01 0.25 -1.71
C ALA A 237 2.51 1.51 -0.98
N LEU A 238 2.09 1.72 0.27
CA LEU A 238 2.56 2.85 1.10
C LEU A 238 4.07 2.76 1.36
N ALA A 239 4.59 1.54 1.59
CA ALA A 239 6.01 1.32 1.81
C ALA A 239 6.84 1.63 0.57
N LEU A 240 6.38 1.24 -0.63
CA LEU A 240 7.04 1.58 -1.89
C LEU A 240 7.05 3.09 -2.13
N PHE A 241 5.95 3.78 -1.80
CA PHE A 241 5.90 5.25 -1.85
C PHE A 241 6.92 5.89 -0.89
N LEU A 242 6.96 5.44 0.38
CA LEU A 242 7.93 5.92 1.37
C LEU A 242 9.37 5.70 0.93
N LEU A 243 9.66 4.51 0.36
CA LEU A 243 10.98 4.15 -0.12
C LEU A 243 11.38 5.05 -1.30
N TYR A 244 10.46 5.27 -2.25
CA TYR A 244 10.68 6.15 -3.39
C TYR A 244 11.01 7.59 -2.96
N ASP A 245 10.23 8.16 -2.04
CA ASP A 245 10.44 9.53 -1.56
C ASP A 245 11.76 9.70 -0.78
N ASN A 246 12.17 8.71 0.02
CA ASN A 246 13.33 8.84 0.91
C ASN A 246 14.64 8.36 0.28
N VAL A 247 14.61 7.38 -0.62
CA VAL A 247 15.84 6.87 -1.25
C VAL A 247 16.49 7.95 -2.12
N GLY A 248 15.70 8.75 -2.84
CA GLY A 248 16.21 9.88 -3.63
C GLY A 248 16.98 10.88 -2.76
N LYS A 249 16.42 11.24 -1.59
CA LYS A 249 17.04 12.15 -0.62
C LYS A 249 18.38 11.63 -0.07
N LEU A 250 18.55 10.32 0.01
CA LEU A 250 19.81 9.68 0.46
C LEU A 250 20.87 9.64 -0.66
N LEU A 251 20.43 9.41 -1.91
CA LEU A 251 21.29 9.26 -3.09
C LEU A 251 21.84 10.61 -3.63
N VAL A 252 21.19 11.74 -3.31
CA VAL A 252 21.67 13.11 -3.62
C VAL A 252 23.04 13.42 -3.00
N ARG A 253 23.53 12.60 -2.07
CA ARG A 253 24.88 12.73 -1.49
C ARG A 253 26.01 12.25 -2.43
N SER A 254 25.71 11.64 -3.58
CA SER A 254 26.69 11.37 -4.65
C SER A 254 26.23 11.99 -5.98
N GLU A 255 27.03 12.90 -6.55
CA GLU A 255 26.63 13.69 -7.73
C GLU A 255 26.20 12.82 -8.93
N LYS A 256 26.87 11.68 -9.16
CA LYS A 256 26.57 10.78 -10.28
C LYS A 256 25.23 10.06 -10.12
N VAL A 257 24.88 9.61 -8.92
CA VAL A 257 23.60 8.94 -8.68
C VAL A 257 22.48 9.96 -8.56
N ALA A 258 22.76 11.16 -8.05
CA ALA A 258 21.81 12.28 -8.08
C ALA A 258 21.45 12.64 -9.52
N ALA A 259 22.43 12.71 -10.43
CA ALA A 259 22.19 12.97 -11.84
C ALA A 259 21.38 11.84 -12.53
N MET A 260 21.67 10.57 -12.21
CA MET A 260 20.91 9.43 -12.74
C MET A 260 19.48 9.35 -12.17
N PHE A 261 19.28 9.65 -10.89
CA PHE A 261 17.95 9.67 -10.27
C PHE A 261 17.14 10.88 -10.74
N ALA A 262 17.78 12.05 -10.87
CA ALA A 262 17.18 13.24 -11.46
C ALA A 262 16.79 12.98 -12.93
N SER A 263 17.64 12.32 -13.72
CA SER A 263 17.28 11.97 -15.10
C SER A 263 16.16 10.94 -15.18
N LEU A 264 16.11 9.96 -14.27
CA LEU A 264 14.97 9.03 -14.16
C LEU A 264 13.69 9.76 -13.73
N GLN A 265 13.76 10.62 -12.72
CA GLN A 265 12.61 11.38 -12.24
C GLN A 265 12.12 12.36 -13.31
N GLU A 266 13.02 13.00 -14.04
CA GLU A 266 12.65 13.80 -15.20
C GLU A 266 12.04 12.94 -16.32
N THR A 267 12.64 11.80 -16.67
CA THR A 267 12.15 10.90 -17.72
C THR A 267 10.77 10.32 -17.42
N PHE A 268 10.47 10.01 -16.15
CA PHE A 268 9.21 9.39 -15.75
C PHE A 268 8.13 10.38 -15.27
N PHE A 269 8.51 11.55 -14.75
CA PHE A 269 7.57 12.46 -14.06
C PHE A 269 7.60 13.92 -14.54
N THR A 270 8.48 14.34 -15.45
CA THR A 270 8.34 15.69 -16.03
C THR A 270 7.06 15.80 -16.86
N GLY A 271 6.27 16.85 -16.60
CA GLY A 271 5.02 17.13 -17.30
C GLY A 271 3.78 16.38 -16.79
N VAL A 272 3.91 15.48 -15.81
CA VAL A 272 2.75 14.79 -15.22
C VAL A 272 2.20 15.62 -14.06
N THR A 273 1.53 16.73 -14.35
CA THR A 273 0.57 17.28 -13.39
C THR A 273 -0.62 16.33 -13.36
N VAL A 274 -0.68 15.46 -12.35
CA VAL A 274 -1.84 14.56 -12.17
C VAL A 274 -3.05 15.43 -11.83
N ASN A 275 -3.81 15.81 -12.85
CA ASN A 275 -5.11 16.41 -12.66
C ASN A 275 -6.04 15.29 -12.19
N LEU A 276 -6.05 15.05 -10.87
CA LEU A 276 -6.80 13.97 -10.23
C LEU A 276 -8.28 13.98 -10.63
N PRO A 277 -8.98 15.13 -10.71
CA PRO A 277 -10.32 15.19 -11.29
C PRO A 277 -10.41 14.61 -12.70
N ALA A 278 -9.54 15.03 -13.62
CA ALA A 278 -9.54 14.54 -15.00
C ALA A 278 -9.22 13.04 -15.07
N ALA A 279 -8.26 12.56 -14.28
CA ALA A 279 -7.90 11.14 -14.19
C ALA A 279 -9.06 10.28 -13.65
N LEU A 280 -9.76 10.76 -12.62
CA LEU A 280 -10.95 10.08 -12.07
C LEU A 280 -12.08 10.04 -13.10
N VAL A 281 -12.39 11.17 -13.75
CA VAL A 281 -13.43 11.24 -14.78
C VAL A 281 -13.10 10.31 -15.94
N GLY A 282 -11.86 10.33 -16.44
CA GLY A 282 -11.39 9.43 -17.49
C GLY A 282 -11.49 7.96 -17.09
N GLY A 283 -11.07 7.61 -15.87
CA GLY A 283 -11.18 6.26 -15.33
C GLY A 283 -12.64 5.78 -15.22
N VAL A 284 -13.54 6.62 -14.73
CA VAL A 284 -14.98 6.34 -14.65
C VAL A 284 -15.57 6.13 -16.04
N LEU A 285 -15.25 6.97 -17.02
CA LEU A 285 -15.75 6.84 -18.39
C LEU A 285 -15.28 5.53 -19.05
N ILE A 286 -14.00 5.18 -18.91
CA ILE A 286 -13.44 3.92 -19.43
C ILE A 286 -14.11 2.72 -18.75
N GLY A 287 -14.28 2.76 -17.42
CA GLY A 287 -14.93 1.70 -16.66
C GLY A 287 -16.41 1.52 -17.02
N LEU A 288 -17.16 2.61 -17.18
CA LEU A 288 -18.54 2.59 -17.64
C LEU A 288 -18.64 2.01 -19.05
N SER A 289 -17.81 2.46 -19.98
CA SER A 289 -17.77 1.93 -21.36
C SER A 289 -17.51 0.42 -21.39
N ALA A 290 -16.52 -0.06 -20.64
CA ALA A 290 -16.22 -1.48 -20.54
C ALA A 290 -17.37 -2.29 -19.92
N THR A 291 -18.07 -1.70 -18.95
CA THR A 291 -19.23 -2.33 -18.30
C THR A 291 -20.44 -2.39 -19.22
N ILE A 292 -20.71 -1.33 -19.99
CA ILE A 292 -21.79 -1.29 -20.98
C ILE A 292 -21.57 -2.37 -22.04
N LEU A 293 -20.35 -2.50 -22.58
CA LEU A 293 -20.03 -3.54 -23.54
C LEU A 293 -20.26 -4.95 -22.96
N LEU A 294 -19.89 -5.15 -21.70
CA LEU A 294 -20.11 -6.41 -21.01
C LEU A 294 -21.61 -6.72 -20.83
N VAL A 295 -22.41 -5.73 -20.44
CA VAL A 295 -23.85 -5.90 -20.21
C VAL A 295 -24.59 -6.15 -21.52
N MET A 296 -24.26 -5.41 -22.58
CA MET A 296 -24.96 -5.51 -23.86
C MET A 296 -24.56 -6.76 -24.68
N ASN A 297 -23.27 -7.13 -24.66
CA ASN A 297 -22.75 -8.17 -25.54
C ASN A 297 -22.26 -9.42 -24.79
N GLY A 298 -22.25 -9.42 -23.46
CA GLY A 298 -21.72 -10.52 -22.64
C GLY A 298 -20.20 -10.71 -22.74
N ARG A 299 -19.48 -9.79 -23.38
CA ARG A 299 -18.07 -9.92 -23.73
C ARG A 299 -17.21 -8.89 -23.00
N ILE A 300 -15.99 -9.29 -22.67
CA ILE A 300 -15.01 -8.41 -22.02
C ILE A 300 -14.37 -7.50 -23.08
N ALA A 301 -14.19 -6.21 -22.76
CA ALA A 301 -13.49 -5.28 -23.64
C ALA A 301 -12.01 -5.67 -23.77
N GLY A 302 -11.62 -6.14 -24.96
CA GLY A 302 -10.24 -6.46 -25.31
C GLY A 302 -9.95 -6.09 -26.75
N VAL A 303 -9.33 -4.92 -26.97
CA VAL A 303 -9.17 -4.30 -28.29
C VAL A 303 -8.48 -5.24 -29.29
N SER A 304 -7.39 -5.91 -28.91
CA SER A 304 -6.69 -6.85 -29.82
C SER A 304 -7.59 -7.99 -30.31
N GLY A 305 -8.44 -8.55 -29.44
CA GLY A 305 -9.38 -9.61 -29.81
C GLY A 305 -10.52 -9.07 -30.68
N ILE A 306 -11.03 -7.88 -30.37
CA ILE A 306 -12.06 -7.21 -31.16
C ILE A 306 -11.56 -6.94 -32.59
N VAL A 307 -10.33 -6.44 -32.75
CA VAL A 307 -9.71 -6.19 -34.05
C VAL A 307 -9.48 -7.48 -34.82
N HIS A 308 -8.90 -8.50 -34.18
CA HIS A 308 -8.67 -9.80 -34.81
C HIS A 308 -9.98 -10.43 -35.32
N ASP A 309 -11.02 -10.42 -34.49
CA ASP A 309 -12.31 -11.04 -34.81
C ASP A 309 -13.11 -10.21 -35.83
N ALA A 310 -12.92 -8.89 -35.88
CA ALA A 310 -13.56 -8.02 -36.87
C ALA A 310 -13.15 -8.39 -38.31
N VAL A 311 -11.94 -8.94 -38.48
CA VAL A 311 -11.38 -9.35 -39.76
C VAL A 311 -11.64 -10.83 -40.05
N SER A 312 -11.74 -11.69 -39.03
CA SER A 312 -11.77 -13.15 -39.20
C SER A 312 -13.16 -13.81 -39.11
N THR A 313 -14.21 -13.10 -38.67
CA THR A 313 -15.54 -13.69 -38.37
C THR A 313 -16.63 -13.34 -39.42
N GLN A 314 -17.74 -14.08 -39.46
CA GLN A 314 -18.91 -13.82 -40.32
C GLN A 314 -19.49 -12.40 -40.16
N ARG A 315 -20.08 -11.84 -41.24
CA ARG A 315 -20.54 -10.44 -41.37
C ARG A 315 -21.36 -9.90 -40.18
N ARG A 316 -22.27 -10.69 -39.60
CA ARG A 316 -23.18 -10.23 -38.54
C ARG A 316 -22.45 -10.00 -37.20
N GLU A 317 -21.47 -10.83 -36.87
CA GLU A 317 -20.67 -10.62 -35.66
C GLU A 317 -19.52 -9.62 -35.85
N ALA A 318 -19.12 -9.34 -37.10
CA ALA A 318 -18.11 -8.33 -37.40
C ALA A 318 -18.66 -6.90 -37.24
N PHE A 319 -19.95 -6.68 -37.48
CA PHE A 319 -20.55 -5.34 -37.51
C PHE A 319 -20.36 -4.53 -36.22
N TRP A 320 -20.69 -5.11 -35.05
CA TRP A 320 -20.52 -4.40 -33.77
C TRP A 320 -19.05 -4.15 -33.42
N ARG A 321 -18.14 -5.03 -33.86
CA ARG A 321 -16.70 -4.90 -33.65
C ARG A 321 -16.15 -3.74 -34.48
N TRP A 322 -16.56 -3.62 -35.74
CA TRP A 322 -16.23 -2.48 -36.58
C TRP A 322 -16.81 -1.17 -36.06
N LEU A 323 -18.05 -1.18 -35.56
CA LEU A 323 -18.63 -0.01 -34.88
C LEU A 323 -17.82 0.40 -33.65
N PHE A 324 -17.37 -0.56 -32.84
CA PHE A 324 -16.53 -0.29 -31.68
C PHE A 324 -15.19 0.33 -32.08
N ILE A 325 -14.52 -0.21 -33.11
CA ILE A 325 -13.25 0.31 -33.64
C ILE A 325 -13.46 1.72 -34.20
N ALA A 326 -14.51 1.93 -35.00
CA ALA A 326 -14.88 3.24 -35.53
C ALA A 326 -15.14 4.25 -34.40
N GLY A 327 -15.82 3.83 -33.33
CA GLY A 327 -16.07 4.65 -32.15
C GLY A 327 -14.78 5.12 -31.45
N ILE A 328 -13.77 4.24 -31.32
CA ILE A 328 -12.46 4.63 -30.76
C ILE A 328 -11.78 5.69 -31.65
N VAL A 329 -11.77 5.47 -32.97
CA VAL A 329 -11.13 6.38 -33.92
C VAL A 329 -11.84 7.73 -33.97
N LEU A 330 -13.18 7.72 -34.06
CA LEU A 330 -14.00 8.92 -34.06
C LEU A 330 -13.90 9.68 -32.74
N GLY A 331 -13.91 8.98 -31.61
CA GLY A 331 -13.75 9.59 -30.28
C GLY A 331 -12.41 10.31 -30.14
N ALA A 332 -11.32 9.68 -30.60
CA ALA A 332 -10.00 10.31 -30.63
C ALA A 332 -9.97 11.53 -31.56
N GLY A 333 -10.58 11.44 -32.75
CA GLY A 333 -10.66 12.56 -33.69
C GLY A 333 -11.49 13.74 -33.19
N ILE A 334 -12.64 13.48 -32.56
CA ILE A 334 -13.47 14.51 -31.93
C ILE A 334 -12.68 15.21 -30.82
N TYR A 335 -11.97 14.43 -29.99
CA TYR A 335 -11.14 15.01 -28.94
C TYR A 335 -10.08 15.95 -29.52
N GLU A 336 -9.29 15.48 -30.49
CA GLU A 336 -8.18 16.26 -31.05
C GLU A 336 -8.64 17.52 -31.79
N TRP A 337 -9.74 17.45 -32.54
CA TRP A 337 -10.18 18.58 -33.38
C TRP A 337 -11.12 19.57 -32.66
N TRP A 338 -11.82 19.15 -31.61
CA TRP A 338 -12.87 19.97 -30.99
C TRP A 338 -12.70 20.22 -29.49
N LEU A 339 -12.03 19.33 -28.75
CA LEU A 339 -11.96 19.40 -27.28
C LEU A 339 -10.56 19.68 -26.74
N ALA A 340 -9.51 19.36 -27.49
CA ALA A 340 -8.13 19.56 -27.07
C ALA A 340 -7.80 21.05 -26.98
N VAL A 341 -7.63 21.55 -25.75
CA VAL A 341 -7.23 22.93 -25.47
C VAL A 341 -5.78 23.20 -25.90
N THR A 342 -4.95 22.16 -25.86
CA THR A 342 -3.57 22.16 -26.36
C THR A 342 -3.43 21.03 -27.38
N PRO A 343 -2.91 21.28 -28.59
CA PRO A 343 -2.67 20.23 -29.57
C PRO A 343 -1.78 19.13 -28.99
N THR A 344 -2.07 17.87 -29.34
CA THR A 344 -1.23 16.76 -28.90
C THR A 344 0.19 16.94 -29.48
N PRO A 345 1.26 16.79 -28.67
CA PRO A 345 2.63 16.95 -29.16
C PRO A 345 2.90 16.03 -30.36
N ALA A 346 3.18 16.62 -31.52
CA ALA A 346 3.55 15.87 -32.70
C ALA A 346 5.03 15.47 -32.59
N SER A 347 5.29 14.16 -32.51
CA SER A 347 6.65 13.62 -32.66
C SER A 347 7.00 13.47 -34.15
N ASN A 348 8.29 13.30 -34.45
CA ASN A 348 8.71 13.02 -35.82
C ASN A 348 8.04 11.74 -36.31
N PHE A 349 7.40 11.81 -37.48
CA PHE A 349 6.70 10.65 -38.04
C PHE A 349 7.71 9.54 -38.36
N ALA A 350 7.72 8.49 -37.55
CA ALA A 350 8.66 7.36 -37.62
C ALA A 350 7.94 6.05 -38.03
N PRO A 351 7.51 5.91 -39.29
CA PRO A 351 6.63 4.83 -39.73
C PRO A 351 7.24 3.43 -39.52
N ALA A 352 8.55 3.29 -39.72
CA ALA A 352 9.23 2.01 -39.50
C ALA A 352 9.13 1.55 -38.03
N ALA A 353 9.37 2.47 -37.08
CA ALA A 353 9.27 2.18 -35.65
C ALA A 353 7.82 1.86 -35.25
N MET A 354 6.83 2.58 -35.81
CA MET A 354 5.41 2.31 -35.56
C MET A 354 4.97 0.94 -36.10
N ILE A 355 5.41 0.55 -37.30
CA ILE A 355 5.09 -0.75 -37.89
C ILE A 355 5.72 -1.88 -37.06
N ILE A 356 7.01 -1.78 -36.74
CA ILE A 356 7.72 -2.78 -35.92
C ILE A 356 7.08 -2.86 -34.54
N GLY A 357 6.82 -1.73 -33.89
CA GLY A 357 6.16 -1.66 -32.59
C GLY A 357 4.76 -2.27 -32.61
N GLY A 358 3.95 -1.96 -33.62
CA GLY A 358 2.62 -2.53 -33.80
C GLY A 358 2.64 -4.05 -33.99
N LEU A 359 3.59 -4.57 -34.77
CA LEU A 359 3.75 -6.01 -35.00
C LEU A 359 4.20 -6.74 -33.72
N LEU A 360 5.17 -6.18 -32.99
CA LEU A 360 5.62 -6.71 -31.70
C LEU A 360 4.49 -6.70 -30.66
N VAL A 361 3.71 -5.62 -30.57
CA VAL A 361 2.53 -5.56 -29.71
C VAL A 361 1.50 -6.60 -30.13
N GLY A 362 1.23 -6.77 -31.42
CA GLY A 362 0.33 -7.81 -31.94
C GLY A 362 0.73 -9.21 -31.49
N ILE A 363 2.00 -9.59 -31.69
CA ILE A 363 2.55 -10.87 -31.24
C ILE A 363 2.42 -11.01 -29.72
N GLY A 364 2.84 -9.99 -28.97
CA GLY A 364 2.81 -9.98 -27.51
C GLY A 364 1.40 -10.14 -26.94
N THR A 365 0.40 -9.44 -27.50
CA THR A 365 -0.99 -9.56 -27.04
C THR A 365 -1.60 -10.93 -27.35
N ARG A 366 -1.16 -11.60 -28.42
CA ARG A 366 -1.55 -12.98 -28.72
C ARG A 366 -0.92 -13.97 -27.75
N MET A 367 0.38 -13.82 -27.46
CA MET A 367 1.08 -14.66 -26.47
C MET A 367 0.49 -14.48 -25.06
N GLY A 368 0.13 -13.25 -24.69
CA GLY A 368 -0.48 -12.92 -23.41
C GLY A 368 -1.96 -13.29 -23.28
N ASN A 369 -2.61 -13.78 -24.35
CA ASN A 369 -4.06 -13.96 -24.43
C ASN A 369 -4.87 -12.71 -24.04
N GLY A 370 -4.34 -11.53 -24.38
CA GLY A 370 -4.97 -10.26 -24.04
C GLY A 370 -4.05 -9.06 -24.22
N CYS A 371 -4.65 -7.88 -24.24
CA CYS A 371 -3.97 -6.59 -24.34
C CYS A 371 -4.13 -5.79 -23.05
N THR A 372 -3.57 -4.58 -23.02
CA THR A 372 -3.66 -3.66 -21.87
C THR A 372 -5.10 -3.30 -21.50
N SER A 373 -6.03 -3.17 -22.46
CA SER A 373 -7.45 -2.94 -22.14
C SER A 373 -8.11 -4.17 -21.50
N GLY A 374 -7.82 -5.37 -22.02
CA GLY A 374 -8.36 -6.62 -21.49
C GLY A 374 -7.83 -6.97 -20.10
N HIS A 375 -6.50 -6.97 -19.92
CA HIS A 375 -5.88 -7.27 -18.63
C HIS A 375 -5.88 -6.09 -17.66
N GLY A 376 -5.59 -4.89 -18.14
CA GLY A 376 -5.50 -3.68 -17.33
C GLY A 376 -6.85 -3.18 -16.88
N VAL A 377 -7.75 -2.82 -17.79
CA VAL A 377 -9.06 -2.25 -17.42
C VAL A 377 -9.97 -3.33 -16.84
N CYS A 378 -10.26 -4.38 -17.62
CA CYS A 378 -11.24 -5.37 -17.21
C CYS A 378 -10.67 -6.43 -16.25
N GLY A 379 -9.44 -6.88 -16.47
CA GLY A 379 -8.80 -7.94 -15.70
C GLY A 379 -8.45 -7.53 -14.27
N LEU A 380 -7.81 -6.36 -14.09
CA LEU A 380 -7.55 -5.81 -12.75
C LEU A 380 -8.83 -5.40 -12.03
N GLY A 381 -9.82 -4.83 -12.75
CA GLY A 381 -11.13 -4.52 -12.18
C GLY A 381 -11.87 -5.74 -11.62
N ARG A 382 -11.54 -6.95 -12.09
CA ARG A 382 -12.05 -8.24 -11.59
C ARG A 382 -11.10 -8.96 -10.64
N LEU A 383 -10.04 -8.28 -10.16
CA LEU A 383 -9.04 -8.82 -9.26
C LEU A 383 -8.35 -10.10 -9.78
N SER A 384 -8.14 -10.19 -11.09
CA SER A 384 -7.58 -11.39 -11.72
C SER A 384 -6.06 -11.47 -11.54
N PRO A 385 -5.49 -12.48 -10.85
CA PRO A 385 -4.05 -12.58 -10.61
C PRO A 385 -3.23 -12.70 -11.90
N ARG A 386 -3.73 -13.48 -12.87
CA ARG A 386 -3.13 -13.60 -14.21
C ARG A 386 -3.02 -12.24 -14.91
N SER A 387 -4.01 -11.38 -14.73
CA SER A 387 -4.04 -10.08 -15.39
C SER A 387 -3.11 -9.10 -14.69
N ALA A 388 -2.99 -9.19 -13.36
CA ALA A 388 -2.00 -8.41 -12.62
C ALA A 388 -0.57 -8.74 -13.08
N VAL A 389 -0.23 -10.03 -13.21
CA VAL A 389 1.09 -10.44 -13.73
C VAL A 389 1.31 -9.89 -15.14
N ALA A 390 0.35 -10.08 -16.05
CA ALA A 390 0.46 -9.57 -17.42
C ALA A 390 0.66 -8.05 -17.47
N VAL A 391 -0.09 -7.28 -16.69
CA VAL A 391 0.02 -5.81 -16.65
C VAL A 391 1.39 -5.38 -16.11
N ILE A 392 1.87 -5.99 -15.03
CA ILE A 392 3.21 -5.70 -14.48
C ILE A 392 4.29 -6.01 -15.52
N THR A 393 4.18 -7.13 -16.22
CA THR A 393 5.12 -7.49 -17.29
C THR A 393 5.10 -6.46 -18.42
N PHE A 394 3.93 -6.13 -18.98
CA PHE A 394 3.86 -5.20 -20.11
C PHE A 394 4.33 -3.78 -19.75
N LEU A 395 3.92 -3.25 -18.58
CA LEU A 395 4.35 -1.93 -18.12
C LEU A 395 5.84 -1.92 -17.76
N GLY A 396 6.33 -2.97 -17.10
CA GLY A 396 7.75 -3.12 -16.78
C GLY A 396 8.62 -3.18 -18.02
N THR A 397 8.25 -4.01 -19.00
CA THR A 397 8.94 -4.07 -20.30
C THR A 397 8.89 -2.73 -21.01
N ALA A 398 7.74 -2.04 -21.06
CA ALA A 398 7.63 -0.72 -21.68
C ALA A 398 8.56 0.31 -21.02
N ALA A 399 8.61 0.35 -19.68
CA ALA A 399 9.50 1.25 -18.94
C ALA A 399 10.98 0.97 -19.24
N VAL A 400 11.38 -0.32 -19.26
CA VAL A 400 12.74 -0.73 -19.62
C VAL A 400 13.05 -0.35 -21.07
N THR A 401 12.14 -0.59 -22.01
CA THR A 401 12.33 -0.22 -23.42
C THR A 401 12.53 1.28 -23.60
N VAL A 402 11.71 2.12 -22.95
CA VAL A 402 11.86 3.58 -23.00
C VAL A 402 13.20 4.01 -22.40
N PHE A 403 13.59 3.44 -21.26
CA PHE A 403 14.89 3.73 -20.63
C PHE A 403 16.06 3.39 -21.56
N VAL A 404 16.07 2.19 -22.15
CA VAL A 404 17.14 1.76 -23.07
C VAL A 404 17.19 2.66 -24.31
N LEU A 405 16.05 2.91 -24.96
CA LEU A 405 16.01 3.70 -26.19
C LEU A 405 16.45 5.15 -25.94
N ARG A 406 15.95 5.80 -24.90
CA ARG A 406 16.22 7.22 -24.64
C ARG A 406 17.57 7.45 -23.95
N GLN A 407 17.90 6.68 -22.93
CA GLN A 407 19.06 6.95 -22.06
C GLN A 407 20.33 6.21 -22.47
N ILE A 408 20.21 4.98 -22.99
CA ILE A 408 21.39 4.19 -23.41
C ILE A 408 21.73 4.46 -24.87
N LEU A 409 20.72 4.42 -25.75
CA LEU A 409 20.92 4.53 -27.18
C LEU A 409 20.76 5.97 -27.71
N GLY A 410 20.27 6.90 -26.89
CA GLY A 410 20.11 8.31 -27.26
C GLY A 410 19.08 8.55 -28.37
N ILE A 411 18.18 7.60 -28.62
CA ILE A 411 17.20 7.68 -29.70
C ILE A 411 16.02 8.55 -29.24
N SER A 412 15.82 9.68 -29.90
CA SER A 412 14.61 10.51 -29.78
C SER A 412 13.65 10.15 -30.91
N LEU A 413 12.63 9.33 -30.59
CA LEU A 413 11.50 9.02 -31.47
C LEU A 413 10.37 10.04 -31.28
#